data_AF-A0A8T5K4B7-F1
#
_entry.id   AF-A0A8T5K4B7-F1
#
_cell.length_a   1.000
_cell.length_b   1.000
_cell.length_c   1.000
_cell.angle_alpha   90.00
_cell.angle_beta   90.00
_cell.angle_gamma   90.00
#
_symmetry.space_group_name_H-M   'P 1'
#
loop_
_entity.id
_entity.type
_entity.pdbx_description
1 polymer ?
#
loop_
_entity_poly.entity_id
_entity_poly.type
_entity_poly.pdbx_seq_one_letter_code
_entity_poly.pdbx_strand_id
1 'polypeptide(L)'
;MADPTSDIMELRNQGLTDNIIMDELTKRGYTQEQIHTALSHMDTGASAPPSPNGSFSGMPSSAPSSEGNIYERIESITESIVDEKWDDLIAEVRKIIEWKERVESMQSKLNNDVEKLKEDFKTLHQGVLGKVEEYDKRMIDVGTELKAVGKVFKDVVPEFVENVKELKGITENVRKK
;
A
#
# COMPACT_ATOMS: atom_id res chain seq x y z
N MET A 1 -28.01 -14.27 40.60
CA MET A 1 -26.65 -13.77 40.88
C MET A 1 -25.70 -14.82 40.34
N ALA A 2 -24.87 -14.46 39.37
CA ALA A 2 -23.87 -15.38 38.84
C ALA A 2 -22.78 -15.59 39.92
N ASP A 3 -22.38 -16.84 40.12
CA ASP A 3 -21.37 -17.24 41.10
C ASP A 3 -19.98 -17.08 40.44
N PRO A 4 -19.07 -16.26 40.99
CA PRO A 4 -17.74 -16.06 40.41
C PRO A 4 -16.98 -17.39 40.25
N THR A 5 -17.26 -18.39 41.09
CA THR A 5 -16.66 -19.73 41.01
C THR A 5 -17.02 -20.45 39.71
N SER A 6 -18.28 -20.31 39.27
CA SER A 6 -18.77 -20.95 38.03
C SER A 6 -18.13 -20.32 36.79
N ASP A 7 -18.03 -18.99 36.77
CA ASP A 7 -17.44 -18.25 35.65
C ASP A 7 -15.93 -18.53 35.52
N ILE A 8 -15.21 -18.65 36.65
CA ILE A 8 -13.81 -19.07 36.66
C ILE A 8 -13.64 -20.47 36.08
N MET A 9 -14.52 -21.42 36.45
CA MET A 9 -14.45 -22.80 35.96
C MET A 9 -14.68 -22.88 34.45
N GLU A 10 -15.62 -22.10 33.92
CA GLU A 10 -15.88 -22.02 32.49
C GLU A 10 -14.68 -21.45 31.72
N LEU A 11 -14.13 -20.31 32.18
CA LEU A 11 -12.99 -19.65 31.55
C LEU A 11 -11.72 -20.53 31.62
N ARG A 12 -11.55 -21.28 32.71
CA ARG A 12 -10.45 -22.24 32.85
C ARG A 12 -10.60 -23.42 31.87
N ASN A 13 -11.83 -23.90 31.66
CA ASN A 13 -12.11 -24.96 30.68
C ASN A 13 -11.90 -24.50 29.23
N GLN A 14 -11.97 -23.19 28.98
CA GLN A 14 -11.58 -22.57 27.72
C GLN A 14 -10.05 -22.40 27.56
N GLY A 15 -9.26 -22.79 28.57
CA GLY A 15 -7.80 -22.74 28.54
C GLY A 15 -7.20 -21.36 28.84
N LEU A 16 -7.98 -20.42 29.39
CA LEU A 16 -7.47 -19.11 29.79
C LEU A 16 -6.63 -19.23 31.06
N THR A 17 -5.56 -18.44 31.13
CA THR A 17 -4.71 -18.34 32.32
C THR A 17 -5.34 -17.44 33.39
N ASP A 18 -5.08 -17.72 34.66
CA ASP A 18 -5.68 -17.05 35.82
C ASP A 18 -5.60 -15.50 35.77
N ASN A 19 -4.54 -14.93 35.22
CA ASN A 19 -4.40 -13.46 35.04
C ASN A 19 -5.45 -12.88 34.07
N ILE A 20 -5.79 -13.61 33.01
CA ILE A 20 -6.79 -13.19 32.02
C ILE A 20 -8.19 -13.40 32.59
N ILE A 21 -8.39 -14.44 33.40
CA ILE A 21 -9.64 -14.71 34.10
C ILE A 21 -9.94 -13.57 35.09
N MET A 22 -8.93 -13.08 35.82
CA MET A 22 -9.08 -11.95 36.73
C MET A 22 -9.52 -10.66 35.99
N ASP A 23 -8.93 -10.37 34.83
CA ASP A 23 -9.29 -9.19 34.03
C ASP A 23 -10.72 -9.28 33.49
N GLU A 24 -11.11 -10.45 32.97
CA GLU A 24 -12.45 -10.71 32.44
C GLU A 24 -13.53 -10.63 33.54
N LEU A 25 -13.25 -11.13 34.74
CA LEU A 25 -14.18 -11.05 35.88
C LEU A 25 -14.26 -9.64 36.46
N THR A 26 -13.16 -8.90 36.49
CA THR A 26 -13.15 -7.49 36.91
C THR A 26 -14.01 -6.67 35.95
N LYS A 27 -13.90 -6.92 34.65
CA LYS A 27 -14.72 -6.29 33.60
C LYS A 27 -16.20 -6.64 33.72
N ARG A 28 -16.53 -7.82 34.24
CA ARG A 28 -17.90 -8.27 34.55
C ARG A 28 -18.43 -7.71 35.87
N GLY A 29 -17.62 -6.97 36.61
CA GLY A 29 -18.03 -6.23 37.81
C GLY A 29 -17.87 -6.99 39.13
N TYR A 30 -17.13 -8.11 39.15
CA TYR A 30 -16.78 -8.79 40.40
C TYR A 30 -15.64 -8.05 41.11
N THR A 31 -15.65 -8.07 42.45
CA THR A 31 -14.57 -7.47 43.23
C THR A 31 -13.36 -8.41 43.29
N GLN A 32 -12.16 -7.83 43.40
CA GLN A 32 -10.91 -8.60 43.51
C GLN A 32 -10.93 -9.60 44.68
N GLU A 33 -11.58 -9.24 45.79
CA GLU A 33 -11.73 -10.11 46.95
C GLU A 33 -12.63 -11.34 46.65
N GLN A 34 -13.71 -11.14 45.87
CA GLN A 34 -14.58 -12.22 45.43
C GLN A 34 -13.87 -13.16 44.45
N ILE A 35 -13.10 -12.61 43.52
CA ILE A 35 -12.35 -13.37 42.51
C ILE A 35 -11.25 -14.20 43.20
N HIS A 36 -10.48 -13.60 44.10
CA HIS A 36 -9.40 -14.29 44.82
C HIS A 36 -9.91 -15.38 45.77
N THR A 37 -11.02 -15.13 46.46
CA THR A 37 -11.68 -16.14 47.31
C THR A 37 -12.19 -17.32 46.49
N ALA A 38 -12.81 -17.06 45.34
CA ALA A 38 -13.29 -18.13 44.46
C ALA A 38 -12.15 -18.93 43.81
N LEU A 39 -11.09 -18.25 43.36
CA LEU A 39 -9.92 -18.89 42.75
C LEU A 39 -9.16 -19.78 43.75
N SER A 40 -8.95 -19.27 44.97
CA SER A 40 -8.31 -20.04 46.04
C SER A 40 -9.16 -21.24 46.48
N HIS A 41 -10.50 -21.12 46.50
CA HIS A 41 -11.42 -22.22 46.78
C HIS A 41 -11.36 -23.33 45.72
N MET A 42 -11.11 -22.98 44.46
CA MET A 42 -10.95 -23.93 43.37
C MET A 42 -9.57 -24.59 43.34
N ASP A 43 -8.53 -23.87 43.77
CA ASP A 43 -7.17 -24.40 43.88
C ASP A 43 -7.00 -25.32 45.11
N THR A 44 -7.82 -25.13 46.15
CA THR A 44 -7.85 -26.01 47.33
C THR A 44 -8.51 -27.39 47.09
N GLY A 45 -8.85 -27.72 45.84
CA GLY A 45 -9.42 -29.00 45.41
C GLY A 45 -8.50 -30.22 45.49
N ALA A 46 -7.28 -30.13 46.04
CA ALA A 46 -6.43 -31.28 46.32
C ALA A 46 -5.58 -31.08 47.60
N SER A 47 -6.09 -31.60 48.72
CA SER A 47 -5.36 -31.95 49.95
C SER A 47 -5.11 -30.85 51.00
N ALA A 48 -6.09 -30.62 51.88
CA ALA A 48 -5.84 -30.42 53.32
C ALA A 48 -7.14 -30.66 54.14
N PRO A 49 -7.12 -31.53 55.18
CA PRO A 49 -8.29 -31.75 56.03
C PRO A 49 -8.56 -30.55 56.97
N PRO A 50 -9.84 -30.30 57.35
CA PRO A 50 -10.19 -29.32 58.36
C PRO A 50 -9.78 -29.85 59.74
N SER A 51 -8.94 -29.10 60.45
CA SER A 51 -8.72 -29.35 61.88
C SER A 51 -9.78 -28.59 62.69
N PRO A 52 -10.64 -29.28 63.46
CA PRO A 52 -11.50 -28.64 64.43
C PRO A 52 -10.76 -28.45 65.75
N ASN A 53 -11.09 -27.35 66.42
CA ASN A 53 -10.88 -27.09 67.84
C ASN A 53 -9.57 -26.38 68.24
N GLY A 54 -9.69 -25.06 68.43
CA GLY A 54 -8.71 -24.22 69.09
C GLY A 54 -9.34 -22.88 69.45
N SER A 55 -10.10 -22.85 70.55
CA SER A 55 -10.59 -21.61 71.16
C SER A 55 -9.40 -20.76 71.62
N PHE A 56 -9.14 -19.63 70.97
CA PHE A 56 -8.39 -18.53 71.57
C PHE A 56 -8.99 -17.19 71.12
N SER A 57 -9.70 -16.59 72.07
CA SER A 57 -10.16 -15.21 72.09
C SER A 57 -9.00 -14.26 72.34
N GLY A 58 -8.91 -13.20 71.53
CA GLY A 58 -8.32 -11.92 71.91
C GLY A 58 -6.85 -11.70 71.54
N MET A 59 -6.63 -10.91 70.49
CA MET A 59 -5.95 -9.60 70.49
C MET A 59 -5.46 -9.29 69.05
N PRO A 60 -5.49 -8.02 68.60
CA PRO A 60 -5.64 -7.67 67.20
C PRO A 60 -4.34 -7.71 66.42
N SER A 61 -4.50 -8.10 65.15
CA SER A 61 -3.54 -7.97 64.07
C SER A 61 -2.97 -6.55 64.01
N SER A 62 -1.67 -6.45 64.16
CA SER A 62 -0.87 -5.32 63.70
C SER A 62 0.19 -5.87 62.76
N ALA A 63 -0.25 -6.18 61.54
CA ALA A 63 0.62 -6.31 60.38
C ALA A 63 0.61 -4.96 59.67
N PRO A 64 1.70 -4.17 59.68
CA PRO A 64 1.80 -3.01 58.83
C PRO A 64 2.34 -3.41 57.46
N SER A 65 1.65 -2.96 56.42
CA SER A 65 2.25 -2.55 55.13
C SER A 65 2.69 -3.64 54.14
N SER A 66 1.75 -4.38 53.56
CA SER A 66 1.96 -5.03 52.24
C SER A 66 1.19 -4.37 51.08
N GLU A 67 0.30 -3.41 51.35
CA GLU A 67 -0.35 -2.63 50.28
C GLU A 67 0.63 -1.67 49.58
N GLY A 68 1.55 -1.02 50.32
CA GLY A 68 2.56 -0.13 49.72
C GLY A 68 3.49 -0.84 48.72
N ASN A 69 3.87 -2.09 49.00
CA ASN A 69 4.71 -2.90 48.11
C ASN A 69 3.99 -3.30 46.81
N ILE A 70 2.67 -3.49 46.84
CA ILE A 70 1.88 -3.85 45.65
C ILE A 70 1.68 -2.61 44.77
N TYR A 71 1.38 -1.45 45.37
CA TYR A 71 1.30 -0.20 44.63
C TYR A 71 2.66 0.23 44.05
N GLU A 72 3.76 0.13 44.79
CA GLU A 72 5.12 0.40 44.25
C GLU A 72 5.50 -0.57 43.13
N ARG A 73 5.09 -1.84 43.22
CA ARG A 73 5.34 -2.82 42.15
C ARG A 73 4.46 -2.56 40.93
N ILE A 74 3.21 -2.14 41.11
CA ILE A 74 2.32 -1.73 40.01
C ILE A 74 2.83 -0.44 39.37
N GLU A 75 3.32 0.52 40.15
CA GLU A 75 3.91 1.77 39.66
C GLU A 75 5.19 1.51 38.88
N SER A 76 6.09 0.67 39.40
CA SER A 76 7.30 0.24 38.69
C SER A 76 6.99 -0.51 37.38
N ILE A 77 6.00 -1.41 37.40
CA ILE A 77 5.55 -2.12 36.20
C ILE A 77 4.93 -1.11 35.21
N THR A 78 4.14 -0.15 35.69
CA THR A 78 3.49 0.87 34.85
C THR A 78 4.51 1.81 34.23
N GLU A 79 5.49 2.32 34.96
CA GLU A 79 6.58 3.15 34.42
C GLU A 79 7.39 2.38 33.38
N SER A 80 7.78 1.13 33.67
CA SER A 80 8.54 0.33 32.71
C SER A 80 7.76 0.02 31.43
N ILE A 81 6.44 -0.23 31.52
CA ILE A 81 5.59 -0.44 30.35
C ILE A 81 5.37 0.87 29.58
N VAL A 82 5.22 2.00 30.28
CA VAL A 82 5.04 3.31 29.66
C VAL A 82 6.31 3.72 28.90
N ASP A 83 7.50 3.54 29.47
CA ASP A 83 8.77 3.83 28.80
C ASP A 83 9.00 2.92 27.60
N GLU A 84 8.74 1.62 27.72
CA GLU A 84 8.83 0.68 26.58
C GLU A 84 7.91 1.09 25.43
N LYS A 85 6.66 1.45 25.75
CA LYS A 85 5.69 1.92 24.75
C LYS A 85 6.05 3.30 24.19
N TRP A 86 6.67 4.16 24.97
CA TRP A 86 7.16 5.45 24.51
C TRP A 86 8.31 5.29 23.53
N ASP A 87 9.27 4.39 23.83
CA ASP A 87 10.39 4.08 22.94
C ASP A 87 9.92 3.43 21.63
N ASP A 88 8.97 2.49 21.70
CA ASP A 88 8.33 1.90 20.51
C ASP A 88 7.68 2.97 19.63
N LEU A 89 6.92 3.90 20.24
CA LEU A 89 6.24 4.97 19.53
C LEU A 89 7.25 5.94 18.88
N ILE A 90 8.33 6.29 19.58
CA ILE A 90 9.40 7.13 19.02
C ILE A 90 10.08 6.42 17.85
N ALA A 91 10.30 5.11 17.95
CA ALA A 91 10.85 4.32 16.85
C ALA A 91 9.93 4.32 15.62
N GLU A 92 8.61 4.23 15.80
CA GLU A 92 7.64 4.33 14.71
C GLU A 92 7.60 5.74 14.10
N VAL A 93 7.62 6.79 14.92
CA VAL A 93 7.67 8.18 14.44
C VAL A 93 8.93 8.43 13.60
N ARG A 94 10.09 7.88 14.00
CA ARG A 94 11.32 7.96 13.20
C ARG A 94 11.15 7.31 11.82
N LYS A 95 10.53 6.13 11.75
CA LYS A 95 10.22 5.47 10.47
C LYS A 95 9.31 6.33 9.58
N ILE A 96 8.34 7.04 10.17
CA ILE A 96 7.46 7.97 9.45
C ILE A 96 8.23 9.16 8.90
N ILE A 97 9.18 9.72 9.67
CA ILE A 97 10.04 10.82 9.21
C ILE A 97 10.88 10.38 8.01
N GLU A 98 11.54 9.22 8.10
CA GLU A 98 12.32 8.66 6.97
C GLU A 98 11.45 8.38 5.75
N TRP A 99 10.22 7.91 5.95
CA TRP A 99 9.26 7.74 4.88
C TRP A 99 8.85 9.08 4.25
N LYS A 100 8.58 10.11 5.07
CA LYS A 100 8.27 11.47 4.62
C LYS A 100 9.41 12.04 3.78
N GLU A 101 10.65 11.95 4.24
CA GLU A 101 11.82 12.41 3.47
C GLU A 101 11.96 11.69 2.12
N ARG A 102 11.71 10.37 2.08
CA ARG A 102 11.70 9.60 0.82
C ARG A 102 10.58 10.06 -0.12
N VAL A 103 9.38 10.31 0.40
CA VAL A 103 8.25 10.80 -0.39
C VAL A 103 8.51 12.20 -0.92
N GLU A 104 9.06 13.11 -0.10
CA GLU A 104 9.44 14.46 -0.54
C GLU A 104 10.52 14.43 -1.63
N SER A 105 11.52 13.55 -1.49
CA SER A 105 12.52 13.33 -2.54
C SER A 105 11.89 12.79 -3.83
N MET A 106 10.98 11.82 -3.73
CA MET A 106 10.28 11.26 -4.89
C MET A 106 9.37 12.30 -5.55
N GLN A 107 8.67 13.12 -4.77
CA GLN A 107 7.84 14.21 -5.26
C GLN A 107 8.68 15.23 -6.04
N SER A 108 9.86 15.59 -5.51
CA SER A 108 10.78 16.49 -6.21
C SER A 108 11.27 15.90 -7.53
N LYS A 109 11.64 14.61 -7.55
CA LYS A 109 12.04 13.92 -8.79
C LYS A 109 10.91 13.86 -9.80
N LEU A 110 9.70 13.52 -9.38
CA LEU A 110 8.50 13.49 -10.25
C LEU A 110 8.24 14.85 -10.90
N ASN A 111 8.33 15.95 -10.13
CA ASN A 111 8.16 17.28 -10.70
C ASN A 111 9.22 17.58 -11.77
N ASN A 112 10.49 17.26 -11.49
CA ASN A 112 11.57 17.45 -12.47
C ASN A 112 11.37 16.58 -13.73
N ASP A 113 10.94 15.33 -13.57
CA ASP A 113 10.72 14.42 -14.69
C ASP A 113 9.52 14.87 -15.54
N VAL A 114 8.47 15.41 -14.92
CA VAL A 114 7.33 16.02 -15.63
C VAL A 114 7.75 17.27 -16.40
N GLU A 115 8.62 18.11 -15.82
CA GLU A 115 9.16 19.27 -16.53
C GLU A 115 10.00 18.87 -17.75
N LYS A 116 10.89 17.88 -17.59
CA LYS A 116 11.66 17.33 -18.72
C LYS A 116 10.76 16.71 -19.79
N LEU A 117 9.76 15.92 -19.39
CA LEU A 117 8.80 15.34 -20.33
C LEU A 117 8.05 16.41 -21.12
N LYS A 118 7.72 17.54 -20.48
CA LYS A 118 7.09 18.68 -21.14
C LYS A 118 8.03 19.34 -22.16
N GLU A 119 9.32 19.45 -21.84
CA GLU A 119 10.34 19.97 -22.76
C GLU A 119 10.57 19.03 -23.95
N ASP A 120 10.71 17.73 -23.69
CA ASP A 120 10.85 16.69 -24.72
C ASP A 120 9.62 16.67 -25.63
N PHE A 121 8.41 16.75 -25.07
CA PHE A 121 7.17 16.82 -25.84
C PHE A 121 7.14 18.07 -26.74
N LYS A 122 7.57 19.22 -26.23
CA LYS A 122 7.62 20.46 -27.02
C LYS A 122 8.61 20.33 -28.18
N THR A 123 9.78 19.75 -27.93
CA THR A 123 10.81 19.51 -28.95
C THR A 123 10.31 18.53 -30.01
N LEU A 124 9.70 17.43 -29.58
CA LEU A 124 9.09 16.45 -30.48
C LEU A 124 7.98 17.09 -31.32
N HIS A 125 7.08 17.85 -30.70
CA HIS A 125 5.97 18.50 -31.39
C HIS A 125 6.47 19.48 -32.46
N GLN A 126 7.51 20.28 -32.15
CA GLN A 126 8.15 21.17 -33.13
C GLN A 126 8.81 20.37 -34.27
N GLY A 127 9.51 19.29 -33.96
CA GLY A 127 10.14 18.43 -34.96
C GLY A 127 9.13 17.74 -35.88
N VAL A 128 8.02 17.24 -35.31
CA VAL A 128 6.93 16.61 -36.06
C VAL A 128 6.23 17.62 -36.96
N LEU A 129 5.91 18.82 -36.44
CA LEU A 129 5.27 19.86 -37.24
C LEU A 129 6.16 20.28 -38.41
N GLY A 130 7.46 20.49 -38.18
CA GLY A 130 8.40 20.80 -39.24
C GLY A 130 8.52 19.69 -40.29
N LYS A 131 8.50 18.42 -39.87
CA LYS A 131 8.51 17.28 -40.80
C LYS A 131 7.24 17.17 -41.63
N VAL A 132 6.09 17.49 -41.05
CA VAL A 132 4.80 17.52 -41.75
C VAL A 132 4.77 18.66 -42.77
N GLU A 133 5.23 19.86 -42.40
CA GLU A 133 5.34 20.99 -43.35
C GLU A 133 6.31 20.68 -44.50
N GLU A 134 7.45 20.06 -44.20
CA GLU A 134 8.42 19.62 -45.21
C GLU A 134 7.82 18.55 -46.15
N TYR A 135 7.00 17.65 -45.60
CA TYR A 135 6.26 16.65 -46.37
C TYR A 135 5.21 17.29 -47.27
N ASP A 136 4.42 18.23 -46.76
CA ASP A 136 3.41 18.96 -47.53
C ASP A 136 4.05 19.71 -48.71
N LYS A 137 5.15 20.43 -48.45
CA LYS A 137 5.92 21.11 -49.50
C LYS A 137 6.43 20.14 -50.57
N ARG A 138 7.03 19.01 -50.17
CA ARG A 138 7.46 17.98 -51.12
C ARG A 138 6.29 17.43 -51.94
N MET A 139 5.12 17.26 -51.33
CA MET A 139 3.95 16.75 -52.04
C MET A 139 3.41 17.76 -53.07
N ILE A 140 3.49 19.06 -52.77
CA ILE A 140 3.19 20.14 -53.72
C ILE A 140 4.17 20.09 -54.90
N ASP A 141 5.47 20.02 -54.63
CA ASP A 141 6.52 19.95 -55.65
C ASP A 141 6.30 18.73 -56.56
N VAL A 142 6.08 17.54 -55.98
CA VAL A 142 5.73 16.32 -56.72
C VAL A 142 4.46 16.51 -57.55
N GLY A 143 3.44 17.19 -57.02
CA GLY A 143 2.23 17.52 -57.75
C GLY A 143 2.49 18.39 -58.98
N THR A 144 3.40 19.36 -58.87
CA THR A 144 3.81 20.21 -60.00
C THR A 144 4.61 19.43 -61.04
N GLU A 145 5.54 18.57 -60.61
CA GLU A 145 6.31 17.71 -61.51
C GLU A 145 5.38 16.73 -62.23
N LEU A 146 4.45 16.09 -61.51
CA LEU A 146 3.48 15.18 -62.09
C LEU A 146 2.59 15.89 -63.12
N LYS A 147 2.22 17.15 -62.89
CA LYS A 147 1.46 17.96 -63.84
C LYS A 147 2.27 18.28 -65.09
N ALA A 148 3.56 18.58 -64.94
CA ALA A 148 4.47 18.80 -66.06
C ALA A 148 4.65 17.52 -66.88
N VAL A 149 4.89 16.38 -66.22
CA VAL A 149 4.95 15.05 -66.84
C VAL A 149 3.65 14.74 -67.57
N GLY A 150 2.50 15.01 -66.95
CA GLY A 150 1.18 14.82 -67.59
C GLY A 150 1.00 15.67 -68.85
N LYS A 151 1.52 16.91 -68.87
CA LYS A 151 1.52 17.76 -70.06
C LYS A 151 2.41 17.19 -71.16
N VAL A 152 3.64 16.79 -70.82
CA VAL A 152 4.56 16.15 -71.78
C VAL A 152 3.94 14.88 -72.34
N PHE A 153 3.34 14.04 -71.50
CA PHE A 153 2.67 12.82 -71.93
C PHE A 153 1.52 13.10 -72.90
N LYS A 154 0.75 14.16 -72.64
CA LYS A 154 -0.33 14.61 -73.54
C LYS A 154 0.19 15.06 -74.91
N ASP A 155 1.38 15.65 -74.96
CA ASP A 155 2.01 16.11 -76.20
C ASP A 155 2.69 14.94 -76.96
N VAL A 156 3.35 14.02 -76.24
CA VAL A 156 4.13 12.91 -76.81
C VAL A 156 3.27 11.73 -77.28
N VAL A 157 2.18 11.40 -76.56
CA VAL A 157 1.33 10.24 -76.91
C VAL A 157 0.75 10.36 -78.32
N PRO A 158 0.16 11.49 -78.74
CA PRO A 158 -0.33 11.66 -80.11
C PRO A 158 0.77 11.51 -81.16
N GLU A 159 1.93 12.13 -80.94
CA GLU A 159 3.08 12.07 -81.85
C GLU A 159 3.60 10.63 -82.00
N PHE A 160 3.67 9.87 -80.91
CA PHE A 160 4.01 8.44 -80.96
C PHE A 160 2.99 7.63 -81.76
N VAL A 161 1.70 7.87 -81.57
CA VAL A 161 0.62 7.18 -82.31
C VAL A 161 0.69 7.51 -83.80
N GLU A 162 0.95 8.77 -84.15
CA GLU A 162 1.11 9.23 -85.52
C GLU A 162 2.34 8.59 -86.18
N ASN A 163 3.50 8.62 -85.52
CA ASN A 163 4.73 7.99 -85.99
C ASN A 163 4.57 6.48 -86.20
N VAL A 164 3.89 5.76 -85.28
CA VAL A 164 3.60 4.33 -85.45
C VAL A 164 2.66 4.08 -86.63
N LYS A 165 1.68 4.96 -86.86
CA LYS A 165 0.77 4.87 -88.00
C LYS A 165 1.49 5.11 -89.32
N GLU A 166 2.41 6.07 -89.39
CA GLU A 166 3.26 6.31 -90.55
C GLU A 166 4.19 5.13 -90.85
N LEU A 167 4.87 4.59 -89.83
CA LEU A 167 5.70 3.38 -89.94
C LEU A 167 4.92 2.18 -90.47
N LYS A 168 3.67 1.99 -90.00
CA LYS A 168 2.77 0.98 -90.54
C LYS A 168 2.48 1.22 -92.03
N GLY A 169 2.20 2.47 -92.42
CA GLY A 169 1.97 2.85 -93.81
C GLY A 169 3.19 2.61 -94.72
N ILE A 170 4.40 2.97 -94.26
CA ILE A 170 5.66 2.71 -94.98
C ILE A 170 5.85 1.19 -95.15
N THR A 171 5.64 0.41 -94.08
CA THR A 171 5.78 -1.06 -94.11
C THR A 171 4.81 -1.71 -95.09
N GLU A 172 3.55 -1.26 -95.14
CA GLU A 172 2.55 -1.75 -96.09
C GLU A 172 2.93 -1.42 -97.55
N ASN A 173 3.46 -0.23 -97.81
CA ASN A 173 3.93 0.16 -99.14
C ASN A 173 5.17 -0.65 -99.57
N VAL A 174 6.11 -0.90 -98.67
CA VAL A 174 7.28 -1.75 -98.92
C VAL A 174 6.86 -3.19 -99.21
N ARG A 175 5.82 -3.71 -98.52
CA ARG A 175 5.31 -5.07 -98.74
C ARG A 175 4.54 -5.25 -100.06
N LYS A 176 4.08 -4.17 -100.69
CA LYS A 176 3.34 -4.20 -101.98
C LYS A 176 4.23 -4.07 -103.22
N LYS A 177 5.51 -3.70 -103.05
CA LYS A 177 6.54 -3.80 -104.10
C LYS A 177 7.19 -5.17 -104.05
#